data_AF-A0A2V7JVE3-F1
#
_entry.id   AF-A0A2V7JVE3-F1
#
_cell.length_a   1.000
_cell.length_b   1.000
_cell.length_c   1.000
_cell.angle_alpha   90.00
_cell.angle_beta   90.00
_cell.angle_gamma   90.00
#
_symmetry.space_group_name_H-M   'P 1'
#
loop_
_entity.id
_entity.type
_entity.pdbx_description
1 polymer ?
#
loop_
_entity_poly.entity_id
_entity_poly.type
_entity_poly.pdbx_seq_one_letter_code
_entity_poly.pdbx_strand_id
1 'polypeptide(L)'
;MMRRLSLAVLALTVLALPAAAQGKRPKKYAVTTDRALVVTKDVLVKQGYEVVRVENSGHDYVVWYRRGNKGRGKGKGPPVRMVIHRDLDRVVFLQAPSAILVDIDVQLK
;
A
#
# COMPACT_ATOMS: atom_id res chain seq x y z
N MET A 1 60.15 -30.50 0.26
CA MET A 1 59.41 -31.48 1.09
C MET A 1 58.41 -30.70 1.96
N MET A 2 57.17 -31.17 1.99
CA MET A 2 55.92 -30.48 2.37
C MET A 2 55.81 -30.10 3.86
N ARG A 3 55.05 -29.02 4.17
CA ARG A 3 54.01 -28.90 5.23
C ARG A 3 53.50 -27.44 5.27
N ARG A 4 52.39 -27.10 4.60
CA ARG A 4 50.98 -27.14 5.05
C ARG A 4 50.66 -26.26 6.28
N LEU A 5 49.60 -25.48 6.09
CA LEU A 5 48.68 -24.85 7.07
C LEU A 5 48.92 -23.38 7.40
N SER A 6 48.08 -22.53 6.80
CA SER A 6 47.26 -21.55 7.54
C SER A 6 46.06 -21.14 6.67
N LEU A 7 45.11 -22.06 6.54
CA LEU A 7 43.70 -21.70 6.32
C LEU A 7 43.24 -20.98 7.60
N ALA A 8 42.82 -19.71 7.52
CA ALA A 8 41.73 -19.12 8.31
C ALA A 8 41.77 -17.58 8.29
N VAL A 9 41.35 -16.96 7.18
CA VAL A 9 40.71 -15.62 7.23
C VAL A 9 39.53 -15.65 6.26
N LEU A 10 38.50 -16.41 6.62
CA LEU A 10 37.24 -16.49 5.89
C LEU A 10 36.09 -16.44 6.90
N ALA A 11 36.03 -15.37 7.70
CA ALA A 11 34.93 -15.14 8.63
C ALA A 11 34.91 -13.67 9.09
N LEU A 12 34.10 -12.84 8.44
CA LEU A 12 33.28 -11.73 8.99
C LEU A 12 32.93 -10.71 7.88
N THR A 13 32.03 -11.09 6.98
CA THR A 13 31.24 -10.12 6.20
C THR A 13 29.81 -10.62 6.15
N VAL A 14 29.18 -10.73 7.32
CA VAL A 14 27.76 -11.02 7.47
C VAL A 14 27.14 -9.85 8.22
N LEU A 15 26.05 -9.32 7.66
CA LEU A 15 25.09 -8.34 8.23
C LEU A 15 25.34 -6.85 7.94
N ALA A 16 25.23 -6.47 6.68
CA ALA A 16 24.65 -5.18 6.31
C ALA A 16 23.46 -5.41 5.38
N LEU A 17 22.43 -6.10 5.88
CA LEU A 17 21.12 -6.03 5.25
C LEU A 17 20.59 -4.61 5.52
N PRO A 18 20.21 -3.81 4.51
CA PRO A 18 19.57 -2.54 4.80
C PRO A 18 18.26 -2.86 5.49
N ALA A 19 18.03 -2.24 6.64
CA ALA A 19 16.78 -2.25 7.38
C ALA A 19 15.64 -1.53 6.62
N ALA A 20 15.51 -1.77 5.31
CA ALA A 20 14.43 -1.29 4.45
C ALA A 20 13.17 -2.16 4.61
N ALA A 21 12.86 -2.55 5.84
CA ALA A 21 11.59 -3.16 6.21
C ALA A 21 11.02 -2.51 7.47
N GLN A 22 11.50 -1.31 7.82
CA GLN A 22 10.85 -0.45 8.80
C GLN A 22 9.60 0.16 8.16
N GLY A 23 8.60 -0.69 7.91
CA GLY A 23 7.31 -0.30 7.35
C GLY A 23 6.72 0.81 8.20
N LYS A 24 6.52 1.99 7.61
CA LYS A 24 5.81 3.09 8.28
C LYS A 24 4.48 2.53 8.80
N ARG A 25 4.21 2.71 10.09
CA ARG A 25 2.93 2.31 10.67
C ARG A 25 1.81 2.98 9.87
N PRO A 26 0.73 2.24 9.52
CA PRO A 26 -0.41 2.82 8.84
C PRO A 26 -0.95 4.03 9.61
N LYS A 27 -1.25 5.11 8.89
CA LYS A 27 -1.81 6.33 9.48
C LYS A 27 -3.27 6.09 9.87
N LYS A 28 -3.64 6.55 11.07
CA LYS A 28 -5.02 6.52 11.57
C LYS A 28 -5.69 7.88 11.35
N TYR A 29 -6.92 7.87 10.86
CA TYR A 29 -7.70 9.06 10.55
C TYR A 29 -8.95 9.10 11.42
N ALA A 30 -9.20 10.21 12.11
CA ALA A 30 -10.39 10.42 12.94
C ALA A 30 -11.58 10.88 12.07
N VAL A 31 -12.02 10.00 11.15
CA VAL A 31 -13.11 10.27 10.20
C VAL A 31 -14.03 9.06 10.12
N THR A 32 -15.27 9.27 9.68
CA THR A 32 -16.21 8.16 9.45
C THR A 32 -15.78 7.32 8.25
N THR A 33 -16.19 6.04 8.24
CA THR A 33 -15.93 5.13 7.12
C THR A 33 -16.55 5.62 5.82
N ASP A 34 -17.75 6.22 5.87
CA ASP A 34 -18.41 6.78 4.69
C ASP A 34 -17.59 7.94 4.08
N ARG A 35 -17.06 8.83 4.93
CA ARG A 35 -16.19 9.92 4.47
C ARG A 35 -14.92 9.38 3.83
N ALA A 36 -14.30 8.37 4.45
CA ALA A 36 -13.12 7.70 3.91
C ALA A 36 -13.40 7.07 2.55
N LEU A 37 -14.54 6.40 2.37
CA LEU A 37 -14.94 5.80 1.10
C LEU A 37 -15.17 6.82 -0.01
N VAL A 38 -15.86 7.93 0.30
CA VAL A 38 -16.10 9.02 -0.67
C VAL A 38 -14.76 9.63 -1.12
N VAL A 39 -13.91 10.02 -0.18
CA VAL A 39 -12.59 10.60 -0.51
C VAL A 39 -11.73 9.63 -1.31
N THR A 40 -11.76 8.33 -0.97
CA THR A 40 -11.03 7.30 -1.72
C THR A 40 -11.49 7.24 -3.18
N LYS A 41 -12.81 7.23 -3.42
CA LYS A 41 -13.36 7.21 -4.78
C LYS A 41 -12.93 8.45 -5.56
N ASP A 42 -13.01 9.63 -4.95
CA ASP A 42 -12.65 10.90 -5.59
C ASP A 42 -11.16 10.94 -5.95
N VAL A 43 -10.29 10.54 -5.03
CA VAL A 43 -8.84 10.45 -5.27
C VAL A 43 -8.52 9.47 -6.39
N LEU A 44 -9.12 8.27 -6.37
CA LEU A 44 -8.90 7.26 -7.41
C LEU A 44 -9.31 7.78 -8.79
N VAL A 45 -10.46 8.43 -8.91
CA VAL A 45 -10.94 9.01 -10.18
C VAL A 45 -10.01 10.12 -10.65
N LYS A 46 -9.60 11.05 -9.77
CA LYS A 46 -8.64 12.12 -10.11
C LYS A 46 -7.30 11.57 -10.59
N GLN A 47 -6.83 10.48 -9.99
CA GLN A 47 -5.61 9.77 -10.39
C GLN A 47 -5.78 8.95 -11.69
N GLY A 48 -6.99 8.87 -12.24
CA GLY A 48 -7.29 8.15 -13.48
C GLY A 48 -7.48 6.65 -13.28
N TYR A 49 -7.87 6.23 -12.08
CA TYR A 49 -8.34 4.89 -11.77
C TYR A 49 -9.87 4.83 -11.83
N GLU A 50 -10.37 3.61 -11.98
CA GLU A 50 -11.79 3.28 -11.93
C GLU A 50 -12.00 2.31 -10.75
N VAL A 51 -12.97 2.61 -9.90
CA VAL A 51 -13.40 1.69 -8.84
C VAL A 51 -14.28 0.62 -9.48
N VAL A 52 -13.86 -0.64 -9.34
CA VAL A 52 -14.52 -1.81 -9.93
C VAL A 52 -15.55 -2.39 -8.97
N ARG A 53 -15.19 -2.49 -7.68
CA ARG A 53 -16.03 -3.07 -6.65
C ARG A 53 -15.65 -2.53 -5.28
N VAL A 54 -16.65 -2.36 -4.42
CA VAL A 54 -16.42 -2.14 -2.99
C VAL A 54 -17.13 -3.28 -2.26
N GLU A 55 -16.37 -4.02 -1.46
CA GLU A 55 -16.90 -5.11 -0.63
C GLU A 55 -16.85 -4.68 0.83
N ASN A 56 -17.94 -4.93 1.55
CA ASN A 56 -18.00 -4.77 3.00
C ASN A 56 -17.77 -6.15 3.63
N SER A 57 -16.72 -6.28 4.42
CA SER A 57 -16.32 -7.49 5.14
C SER A 57 -16.39 -7.28 6.66
N GLY A 58 -17.37 -6.49 7.13
CA GLY A 58 -17.63 -6.22 8.54
C GLY A 58 -16.82 -5.03 9.05
N HIS A 59 -15.60 -5.29 9.52
CA HIS A 59 -14.68 -4.23 9.97
C HIS A 59 -13.86 -3.62 8.83
N ASP A 60 -13.82 -4.30 7.68
CA ASP A 60 -12.99 -3.92 6.54
C ASP A 60 -13.87 -3.59 5.34
N TYR A 61 -13.49 -2.54 4.61
CA TYR A 61 -13.97 -2.31 3.26
C TYR A 61 -12.85 -2.57 2.27
N VAL A 62 -13.06 -3.52 1.37
CA VAL A 62 -12.11 -3.84 0.30
C VAL A 62 -12.53 -3.07 -0.94
N VAL A 63 -11.71 -2.09 -1.33
CA VAL A 63 -11.92 -1.28 -2.53
C VAL A 63 -11.06 -1.85 -3.64
N TRP A 64 -11.70 -2.50 -4.61
CA TRP A 64 -11.08 -2.97 -5.84
C TRP A 64 -11.11 -1.87 -6.89
N TYR A 65 -9.96 -1.54 -7.46
CA TYR A 65 -9.83 -0.50 -8.47
C TYR A 65 -8.79 -0.90 -9.51
N ARG A 66 -8.88 -0.31 -10.70
CA ARG A 66 -7.94 -0.57 -11.79
C ARG A 66 -7.64 0.70 -12.56
N ARG A 67 -6.57 0.68 -13.36
CA ARG A 67 -6.21 1.82 -14.20
C ARG A 67 -7.31 2.07 -15.24
N GLY A 68 -7.73 3.32 -15.38
CA GLY A 68 -8.62 3.74 -16.46
C GLY A 68 -7.90 3.68 -17.82
N ASN A 69 -8.68 3.47 -18.89
CA ASN A 69 -8.12 3.32 -20.24
C ASN A 69 -7.67 4.67 -20.85
N LYS A 70 -8.10 5.82 -20.31
CA LYS A 70 -7.80 7.19 -20.83
C LYS A 70 -7.78 7.29 -22.37
N GLY A 71 -8.64 6.54 -23.07
CA GLY A 71 -8.71 6.48 -24.53
C GLY A 71 -7.54 5.78 -25.27
N ARG A 72 -6.66 5.02 -24.59
CA ARG A 72 -5.41 4.46 -25.15
C ARG A 72 -5.43 2.99 -25.56
N GLY A 73 -6.61 2.37 -25.64
CA GLY A 73 -6.85 1.15 -26.45
C GLY A 73 -6.17 -0.17 -26.04
N LYS A 74 -5.39 -0.25 -24.96
CA LYS A 74 -4.66 -1.50 -24.56
C LYS A 74 -5.29 -2.25 -23.38
N GLY A 75 -6.60 -2.05 -23.17
CA GLY A 75 -7.33 -2.62 -22.05
C GLY A 75 -7.08 -1.89 -20.73
N LYS A 76 -7.92 -2.19 -19.74
CA LYS A 76 -7.76 -1.69 -18.36
C LYS A 76 -6.88 -2.71 -17.63
N GLY A 77 -5.79 -2.26 -17.00
CA GLY A 77 -4.87 -3.16 -16.26
C GLY A 77 -5.59 -4.00 -15.20
N PRO A 78 -4.93 -4.99 -14.59
CA PRO A 78 -5.57 -5.87 -13.61
C PRO A 78 -6.11 -5.05 -12.43
N PRO A 79 -7.25 -5.45 -11.83
CA PRO A 79 -7.73 -4.85 -10.61
C PRO A 79 -6.78 -5.12 -9.46
N VAL A 80 -6.51 -4.07 -8.68
CA VAL A 80 -5.78 -4.08 -7.42
C VAL A 80 -6.74 -3.72 -6.30
N ARG A 81 -6.36 -4.01 -5.05
CA ARG A 81 -7.20 -3.71 -3.88
C ARG A 81 -6.49 -2.78 -2.91
N MET A 82 -7.26 -1.95 -2.21
CA MET A 82 -6.88 -1.38 -0.92
C MET A 82 -7.93 -1.78 0.11
N VAL A 83 -7.53 -1.77 1.38
CA VAL A 83 -8.44 -2.07 2.49
C VAL A 83 -8.57 -0.85 3.39
N ILE A 84 -9.80 -0.47 3.68
CA ILE A 84 -10.15 0.55 4.66
C ILE A 84 -10.58 -0.21 5.92
N HIS A 85 -9.68 -0.28 6.90
CA HIS A 85 -9.92 -0.95 8.17
C HIS A 85 -10.53 0.03 9.17
N ARG A 86 -11.64 -0.37 9.80
CA ARG A 86 -12.31 0.39 10.86
C ARG A 86 -11.78 -0.04 12.22
N ASP A 87 -11.03 0.86 12.85
CA ASP A 87 -10.44 0.72 14.18
C ASP A 87 -11.13 1.68 15.16
N LEU A 88 -12.17 1.18 15.85
CA LEU A 88 -12.99 1.92 16.83
C LEU A 88 -13.52 3.28 16.31
N ASP A 89 -12.82 4.37 16.60
CA ASP A 89 -13.13 5.76 16.24
C ASP A 89 -12.36 6.24 14.99
N ARG A 90 -11.53 5.37 14.40
CA ARG A 90 -10.58 5.72 13.34
C ARG A 90 -10.66 4.79 12.15
N VAL A 91 -10.18 5.32 11.04
CA VAL A 91 -9.99 4.59 9.79
C VAL A 91 -8.51 4.45 9.50
N VAL A 92 -8.13 3.28 8.99
CA VAL A 92 -6.76 2.97 8.57
C VAL A 92 -6.78 2.45 7.15
N PHE A 93 -5.92 3.00 6.30
CA PHE A 93 -5.74 2.52 4.92
C PHE A 93 -4.60 1.50 4.87
N LEU A 94 -4.93 0.28 4.47
CA LEU A 94 -3.99 -0.83 4.29
C LEU A 94 -3.87 -1.17 2.81
N GLN A 95 -2.69 -1.63 2.39
CA GLN A 95 -2.38 -2.01 1.00
C GLN A 95 -2.62 -0.87 -0.02
N ALA A 96 -2.72 0.37 0.44
CA ALA A 96 -2.83 1.54 -0.41
C ALA A 96 -1.44 1.92 -0.97
N PRO A 97 -1.27 2.08 -2.28
CA PRO A 97 -0.05 2.60 -2.87
C PRO A 97 0.25 4.00 -2.33
N SER A 98 1.52 4.30 -2.05
CA SER A 98 1.94 5.56 -1.42
C SER A 98 1.44 6.80 -2.16
N ALA A 99 1.42 6.79 -3.50
CA ALA A 99 0.94 7.90 -4.31
C ALA A 99 -0.54 8.22 -4.05
N ILE A 100 -1.39 7.19 -3.93
CA ILE A 100 -2.82 7.36 -3.62
C ILE A 100 -3.00 7.79 -2.17
N LEU A 101 -2.20 7.22 -1.25
CA LEU A 101 -2.30 7.53 0.17
C LEU A 101 -1.95 8.99 0.50
N VAL A 102 -1.00 9.59 -0.23
CA VAL A 102 -0.64 11.00 -0.08
C VAL A 102 -1.83 11.90 -0.39
N ASP A 103 -2.53 11.66 -1.49
CA ASP A 103 -3.68 12.47 -1.88
C ASP A 103 -4.88 12.28 -0.93
N ILE A 104 -5.07 11.05 -0.44
CA ILE A 104 -6.05 10.77 0.62
C ILE A 104 -5.69 11.56 1.88
N ASP A 105 -4.41 11.61 2.26
CA ASP A 105 -3.97 12.36 3.44
C ASP A 105 -4.27 13.85 3.32
N VAL A 106 -4.09 14.43 2.12
CA VAL A 106 -4.42 15.83 1.88
C VAL A 106 -5.92 16.10 2.03
N GLN A 107 -6.79 15.16 1.64
CA GLN A 107 -8.25 15.35 1.68
C GLN A 107 -8.91 14.96 3.01
N LEU A 108 -8.23 14.21 3.87
CA LEU A 108 -8.73 13.78 5.19
C LEU A 108 -8.13 14.60 6.36
N LYS A 109 -7.25 15.55 6.09
CA LYS A 109 -6.77 16.53 7.07
C LYS A 109 -7.84 17.57 7.41
#